data_AF-Q4J6T0-F1
#
_entry.id   AF-Q4J6T0-F1
#
_cell.length_a   1.000
_cell.length_b   1.000
_cell.length_c   1.000
_cell.angle_alpha   90.00
_cell.angle_beta   90.00
_cell.angle_gamma   90.00
#
_symmetry.space_group_name_H-M   'P 1'
#
loop_
_entity.id
_entity.type
_entity.pdbx_description
1 polymer ?
#
loop_
_entity_poly.entity_id
_entity_poly.type
_entity_poly.pdbx_seq_one_letter_code
_entity_poly.pdbx_strand_id
1 'polypeptide(L)'
;MGEENKLLFPSKEWAQEFCRSLNENKQFLEGARNIKWNSILFVGVEAPENVRAAVVKGVAISLGVLNEDLIRQATELLSPTVPPEDRKIVMEALENITGRKLPEDIKNGYINNSSSGAVKLILDKGKCVATEFYVDILNVSADVILEARYQDWVKIIEGKLDASLALLGGIIKIKKGSLSELGKYTNTALIFADVARKINARIQV
;
A
#
# COMPACT_ATOMS: atom_id res chain seq x y z
N MET A 1 -17.73 -19.28 -15.97
CA MET A 1 -18.14 -18.15 -15.12
C MET A 1 -16.87 -17.66 -14.47
N GLY A 2 -16.19 -16.69 -15.10
CA GLY A 2 -14.79 -16.38 -14.81
C GLY A 2 -14.63 -15.64 -13.50
N GLU A 3 -13.74 -16.13 -12.64
CA GLU A 3 -13.20 -15.35 -11.53
C GLU A 3 -12.39 -14.20 -12.12
N GLU A 4 -13.02 -13.02 -12.25
CA GLU A 4 -12.32 -11.80 -12.64
C GLU A 4 -11.30 -11.41 -11.55
N ASN A 5 -10.04 -11.30 -11.95
CA ASN A 5 -8.87 -10.95 -11.11
C ASN A 5 -9.10 -9.61 -10.39
N LYS A 6 -9.35 -9.63 -9.07
CA LYS A 6 -9.55 -8.44 -8.23
C LYS A 6 -8.25 -8.02 -7.56
N LEU A 7 -7.97 -6.71 -7.54
CA LEU A 7 -6.77 -6.13 -6.93
C LEU A 7 -7.06 -5.66 -5.50
N LEU A 8 -6.17 -5.99 -4.55
CA LEU A 8 -6.36 -5.75 -3.12
C LEU A 8 -5.53 -4.55 -2.66
N PHE A 9 -6.11 -3.57 -1.97
CA PHE A 9 -5.33 -2.52 -1.32
C PHE A 9 -4.66 -3.06 -0.04
N PRO A 10 -3.41 -2.69 0.30
CA PRO A 10 -2.43 -1.92 -0.49
C PRO A 10 -1.41 -2.84 -1.22
N SER A 11 -1.86 -3.81 -2.02
CA SER A 11 -1.00 -4.73 -2.77
C SER A 11 -0.22 -4.05 -3.89
N LYS A 12 0.84 -4.72 -4.35
CA LYS A 12 1.69 -4.29 -5.46
C LYS A 12 0.89 -3.97 -6.70
N GLU A 13 0.09 -4.93 -7.12
CA GLU A 13 -0.69 -4.89 -8.35
C GLU A 13 -1.71 -3.76 -8.29
N TRP A 14 -2.35 -3.56 -7.12
CA TRP A 14 -3.28 -2.47 -6.91
C TRP A 14 -2.60 -1.10 -7.10
N ALA A 15 -1.44 -0.84 -6.49
CA ALA A 15 -0.88 0.51 -6.64
C ALA A 15 -0.20 0.75 -7.99
N GLN A 16 0.32 -0.30 -8.65
CA GLN A 16 0.76 -0.18 -10.04
C GLN A 16 -0.41 0.25 -10.94
N GLU A 17 -1.55 -0.40 -10.78
CA GLU A 17 -2.77 -0.05 -11.51
C GLU A 17 -3.29 1.34 -11.12
N PHE A 18 -3.16 1.73 -9.85
CA PHE A 18 -3.51 3.07 -9.38
C PHE A 18 -2.65 4.16 -9.99
N CYS A 19 -1.33 3.97 -9.98
CA CYS A 19 -0.39 4.88 -10.60
C CYS A 19 -0.68 5.05 -12.10
N ARG A 20 -0.98 3.95 -12.80
CA ARG A 20 -1.36 3.95 -14.22
C ARG A 20 -2.65 4.73 -14.44
N SER A 21 -3.71 4.41 -13.70
CA SER A 21 -5.03 5.03 -13.82
C SER A 21 -5.02 6.53 -13.49
N LEU A 22 -4.18 6.96 -12.54
CA LEU A 22 -3.97 8.38 -12.26
C LEU A 22 -3.39 9.11 -13.48
N ASN A 23 -2.40 8.52 -14.15
CA ASN A 23 -1.78 9.12 -15.33
C ASN A 23 -2.70 9.16 -16.56
N GLU A 24 -3.73 8.31 -16.62
CA GLU A 24 -4.74 8.33 -17.68
C GLU A 24 -5.87 9.35 -17.38
N ASN A 25 -5.97 9.85 -16.15
CA ASN A 25 -7.01 10.79 -15.73
C ASN A 25 -6.59 12.26 -15.96
N LYS A 26 -7.21 12.93 -16.93
CA LYS A 26 -6.92 14.35 -17.26
C LYS A 26 -7.15 15.30 -16.09
N GLN A 27 -8.23 15.10 -15.33
CA GLN A 27 -8.55 15.96 -14.18
C GLN A 27 -7.48 15.82 -13.09
N PHE A 28 -6.98 14.60 -12.88
CA PHE A 28 -5.85 14.35 -11.98
C PHE A 28 -4.62 15.14 -12.44
N LEU A 29 -4.21 14.96 -13.70
CA LEU A 29 -3.02 15.63 -14.25
C LEU A 29 -3.10 17.16 -14.15
N GLU A 30 -4.27 17.73 -14.35
CA GLU A 30 -4.52 19.17 -14.20
C GLU A 30 -4.44 19.62 -12.74
N GLY A 31 -5.14 18.93 -11.83
CA GLY A 31 -5.15 19.24 -10.41
C GLY A 31 -3.82 18.98 -9.69
N ALA A 32 -3.02 18.05 -10.21
CA ALA A 32 -1.74 17.65 -9.63
C ALA A 32 -0.54 18.45 -10.17
N ARG A 33 -0.70 19.21 -11.26
CA ARG A 33 0.39 19.92 -11.96
C ARG A 33 1.25 20.81 -11.04
N ASN A 34 0.61 21.44 -10.06
CA ASN A 34 1.25 22.43 -9.18
C ASN A 34 1.49 21.91 -7.76
N ILE A 35 1.43 20.60 -7.56
CA ILE A 35 1.81 19.97 -6.30
C ILE A 35 3.30 20.21 -6.04
N LYS A 36 3.65 20.50 -4.78
CA LYS A 36 5.02 20.81 -4.35
C LYS A 36 5.78 19.63 -3.76
N TRP A 37 5.07 18.56 -3.44
CA TRP A 37 5.63 17.31 -2.93
C TRP A 37 5.80 16.29 -4.06
N ASN A 38 6.84 15.47 -3.96
CA ASN A 38 7.19 14.46 -4.96
C ASN A 38 6.83 13.04 -4.48
N SER A 39 6.32 12.89 -3.26
CA SER A 39 5.89 11.59 -2.77
C SER A 39 4.76 11.68 -1.75
N ILE A 40 3.80 10.76 -1.88
CA ILE A 40 2.71 10.57 -0.93
C ILE A 40 2.64 9.10 -0.53
N LEU A 41 2.62 8.84 0.78
CA LEU A 41 2.50 7.51 1.37
C LEU A 41 1.12 7.35 2.00
N PHE A 42 0.39 6.32 1.58
CA PHE A 42 -0.86 5.88 2.17
C PHE A 42 -0.59 4.68 3.07
N VAL A 43 -0.88 4.80 4.36
CA VAL A 43 -0.64 3.78 5.39
C VAL A 43 -1.98 3.27 5.89
N GLY A 44 -2.26 1.98 5.69
CA GLY A 44 -3.40 1.29 6.29
C GLY A 44 -2.96 0.47 7.48
N VAL A 45 -3.38 0.85 8.69
CA VAL A 45 -3.11 0.09 9.94
C VAL A 45 -4.26 -0.86 10.27
N GLU A 46 -4.05 -1.83 11.16
CA GLU A 46 -5.07 -2.80 11.58
C GLU A 46 -5.62 -3.62 10.39
N ALA A 47 -4.75 -3.95 9.42
CA ALA A 47 -5.11 -4.71 8.26
C ALA A 47 -5.47 -6.18 8.62
N PRO A 48 -6.55 -6.73 8.04
CA PRO A 48 -6.89 -8.14 8.14
C PRO A 48 -5.76 -9.07 7.66
N GLU A 49 -5.82 -10.33 8.07
CA GLU A 49 -4.77 -11.33 7.79
C GLU A 49 -4.50 -11.60 6.31
N ASN A 50 -5.56 -11.78 5.52
CA ASN A 50 -5.48 -11.96 4.08
C ASN A 50 -4.80 -10.76 3.38
N VAL A 51 -5.01 -9.55 3.89
CA VAL A 51 -4.37 -8.34 3.39
C VAL A 51 -2.88 -8.35 3.74
N ARG A 52 -2.54 -8.66 4.99
CA ARG A 52 -1.15 -8.77 5.45
C ARG A 52 -0.36 -9.78 4.60
N ALA A 53 -0.94 -10.96 4.36
CA ALA A 53 -0.33 -12.00 3.52
C ALA A 53 -0.12 -11.54 2.07
N ALA A 54 -1.09 -10.82 1.48
CA ALA A 54 -0.97 -10.30 0.13
C ALA A 54 0.13 -9.24 0.00
N VAL A 55 0.29 -8.35 1.00
CA VAL A 55 1.36 -7.34 1.01
C VAL A 55 2.73 -8.02 1.08
N VAL A 56 2.92 -8.99 1.99
CA VAL A 56 4.18 -9.75 2.11
C VAL A 56 4.52 -10.46 0.79
N LYS A 57 3.54 -11.13 0.17
CA LYS A 57 3.71 -11.80 -1.12
C LYS A 57 4.14 -10.81 -2.22
N GLY A 58 3.49 -9.65 -2.32
CA GLY A 58 3.80 -8.62 -3.31
C GLY A 58 5.23 -8.08 -3.19
N VAL A 59 5.73 -7.95 -1.96
CA VAL A 59 7.12 -7.55 -1.75
C VAL A 59 8.09 -8.66 -2.12
N ALA A 60 7.85 -9.90 -1.69
CA ALA A 60 8.71 -11.03 -2.03
C ALA A 60 8.85 -11.21 -3.55
N ILE A 61 7.78 -11.02 -4.32
CA ILE A 61 7.82 -11.01 -5.79
C ILE A 61 8.70 -9.84 -6.30
N SER A 62 8.51 -8.63 -5.76
CA SER A 62 9.26 -7.43 -6.20
C SER A 62 10.77 -7.54 -5.98
N LEU A 63 11.17 -8.26 -4.95
CA LEU A 63 12.58 -8.51 -4.63
C LEU A 63 13.18 -9.66 -5.43
N GLY A 64 12.40 -10.31 -6.30
CA GLY A 64 12.82 -11.50 -7.05
C GLY A 64 13.13 -12.70 -6.14
N VAL A 65 12.52 -12.74 -4.95
CA VAL A 65 12.68 -13.80 -3.93
C VAL A 65 11.83 -15.02 -4.30
N LEU A 66 10.75 -14.84 -5.07
CA LEU A 66 9.83 -15.91 -5.45
C LEU A 66 9.90 -16.21 -6.97
N ASN A 67 10.27 -17.44 -7.34
CA ASN A 67 9.95 -18.08 -8.62
C ASN A 67 8.85 -19.15 -8.39
N GLU A 68 8.22 -19.69 -9.45
CA GLU A 68 7.07 -20.62 -9.31
C GLU A 68 7.36 -21.84 -8.41
N ASP A 69 8.60 -22.35 -8.40
CA ASP A 69 9.01 -23.47 -7.55
C ASP A 69 9.21 -23.10 -6.08
N LEU A 70 9.74 -21.90 -5.79
CA LEU A 70 9.86 -21.39 -4.41
C LEU A 70 8.52 -20.94 -3.82
N ILE A 71 7.55 -20.51 -4.65
CA ILE A 71 6.23 -20.08 -4.17
C ILE A 71 5.60 -21.18 -3.33
N ARG A 72 5.68 -22.46 -3.75
CA ARG A 72 5.07 -23.55 -3.00
C ARG A 72 5.72 -23.79 -1.63
N GLN A 73 7.04 -23.63 -1.53
CA GLN A 73 7.79 -23.82 -0.28
C GLN A 73 7.69 -22.62 0.67
N ALA A 74 7.72 -21.40 0.12
CA ALA A 74 7.63 -20.16 0.89
C ALA A 74 6.20 -19.84 1.32
N THR A 75 5.16 -20.34 0.63
CA THR A 75 3.75 -20.11 1.02
C THR A 75 3.42 -20.77 2.36
N GLU A 76 4.00 -21.94 2.67
CA GLU A 76 3.86 -22.56 4.00
C GLU A 76 4.62 -21.77 5.07
N LEU A 77 5.80 -21.26 4.75
CA LEU A 77 6.64 -20.48 5.69
C LEU A 77 6.08 -19.08 5.98
N LEU A 78 5.43 -18.46 5.00
CA LEU A 78 4.72 -17.19 5.14
C LEU A 78 3.25 -17.40 5.56
N SER A 79 2.91 -18.63 6.00
CA SER A 79 1.58 -18.95 6.49
C SER A 79 1.21 -18.08 7.70
N PRO A 80 -0.03 -17.58 7.78
CA PRO A 80 -0.52 -16.84 8.93
C PRO A 80 -0.48 -17.64 10.25
N THR A 81 -0.32 -18.97 10.18
CA THR A 81 -0.28 -19.86 11.35
C THR A 81 1.08 -19.92 12.03
N VAL A 82 2.12 -19.24 11.52
CA VAL A 82 3.45 -19.26 12.12
C VAL A 82 3.45 -18.45 13.44
N PRO A 83 3.78 -19.10 14.57
CA PRO A 83 3.86 -18.43 15.87
C PRO A 83 4.86 -17.25 15.83
N PRO A 84 4.59 -16.13 16.52
CA PRO A 84 5.48 -14.95 16.54
C PRO A 84 6.95 -15.27 16.85
N GLU A 85 7.20 -16.20 17.76
CA GLU A 85 8.52 -16.69 18.16
C GLU A 85 9.31 -17.33 17.02
N ASP A 86 8.63 -17.94 16.05
CA ASP A 86 9.23 -18.66 14.93
C ASP A 86 9.44 -17.78 13.70
N ARG A 87 8.90 -16.56 13.69
CA ARG A 87 8.95 -15.66 12.52
C ARG A 87 10.36 -15.20 12.17
N LYS A 88 11.23 -15.08 13.17
CA LYS A 88 12.65 -14.78 12.96
C LYS A 88 13.34 -15.93 12.22
N ILE A 89 13.03 -17.17 12.59
CA ILE A 89 13.55 -18.39 11.96
C ILE A 89 13.07 -18.46 10.50
N VAL A 90 11.80 -18.14 10.24
CA VAL A 90 11.26 -18.05 8.88
C VAL A 90 12.03 -17.03 8.02
N MET A 91 12.31 -15.85 8.56
CA MET A 91 13.02 -14.81 7.81
C MET A 91 14.48 -15.20 7.50
N GLU A 92 15.17 -15.81 8.46
CA GLU A 92 16.52 -16.35 8.23
C GLU A 92 16.51 -17.49 7.21
N ALA A 93 15.51 -18.38 7.27
CA ALA A 93 15.33 -19.45 6.30
C ALA A 93 15.08 -18.90 4.89
N LEU A 94 14.25 -17.87 4.75
CA LEU A 94 13.99 -17.21 3.46
C LEU A 94 15.26 -16.59 2.87
N GLU A 95 16.08 -15.91 3.67
CA GLU A 95 17.36 -15.36 3.18
C GLU A 95 18.32 -16.46 2.72
N ASN A 96 18.39 -17.57 3.47
CA ASN A 96 19.24 -18.70 3.12
C ASN A 96 18.77 -19.40 1.85
N ILE A 97 17.46 -19.63 1.70
CA ILE A 97 16.87 -20.27 0.52
C ILE A 97 17.06 -19.40 -0.72
N THR A 98 16.95 -18.08 -0.57
CA THR A 98 16.97 -17.15 -1.71
C THR A 98 18.38 -16.64 -2.03
N GLY A 99 19.34 -16.83 -1.13
CA GLY A 99 20.69 -16.31 -1.25
C GLY A 99 20.74 -14.77 -1.26
N ARG A 100 19.67 -14.10 -0.80
CA ARG A 100 19.51 -12.65 -0.82
C ARG A 100 19.18 -12.16 0.57
N LYS A 101 19.79 -11.03 0.95
CA LYS A 101 19.41 -10.32 2.16
C LYS A 101 18.06 -9.63 1.93
N LEU A 102 17.08 -9.91 2.78
CA LEU A 102 15.78 -9.26 2.74
C LEU A 102 15.91 -7.82 3.24
N PRO A 103 15.17 -6.85 2.66
CA PRO A 103 15.09 -5.51 3.21
C PRO A 103 14.57 -5.52 4.65
N GLU A 104 15.11 -4.63 5.48
CA GLU A 104 14.83 -4.61 6.93
C GLU A 104 13.36 -4.30 7.23
N ASP A 105 12.67 -3.52 6.41
CA ASP A 105 11.23 -3.25 6.54
C ASP A 105 10.37 -4.52 6.35
N ILE A 106 10.84 -5.47 5.55
CA ILE A 106 10.15 -6.74 5.30
C ILE A 106 10.37 -7.72 6.43
N LYS A 107 11.61 -7.81 6.90
CA LYS A 107 11.94 -8.56 8.11
C LYS A 107 11.14 -8.05 9.30
N ASN A 108 11.22 -6.76 9.57
CA ASN A 108 10.58 -6.15 10.73
C ASN A 108 9.06 -6.18 10.59
N GLY A 109 8.50 -5.95 9.40
CA GLY A 109 7.06 -6.02 9.17
C GLY A 109 6.48 -7.40 9.49
N TYR A 110 7.15 -8.47 9.07
CA TYR A 110 6.72 -9.83 9.36
C TYR A 110 6.96 -10.24 10.82
N ILE A 111 8.18 -10.02 11.33
CA ILE A 111 8.60 -10.39 12.69
C ILE A 111 7.73 -9.67 13.72
N ASN A 112 7.53 -8.37 13.57
CA ASN A 112 6.80 -7.54 14.53
C ASN A 112 5.27 -7.64 14.36
N ASN A 113 4.79 -8.51 13.46
CA ASN A 113 3.37 -8.63 13.12
C ASN A 113 2.75 -7.28 12.77
N SER A 114 3.49 -6.45 12.03
CA SER A 114 3.03 -5.12 11.65
C SER A 114 1.69 -5.26 10.95
N SER A 115 0.64 -4.75 11.59
CA SER A 115 -0.70 -4.74 11.01
C SER A 115 -0.85 -3.62 9.98
N SER A 116 0.25 -2.95 9.62
CA SER A 116 0.25 -1.88 8.66
C SER A 116 0.77 -2.32 7.30
N GLY A 117 0.03 -2.01 6.24
CA GLY A 117 0.55 -2.01 4.87
C GLY A 117 0.60 -0.58 4.35
N ALA A 118 1.60 -0.25 3.55
CA ALA A 118 1.70 1.08 2.96
C ALA A 118 2.11 1.09 1.50
N VAL A 119 1.55 2.05 0.77
CA VAL A 119 1.82 2.31 -0.65
C VAL A 119 2.30 3.73 -0.78
N LYS A 120 3.46 3.90 -1.41
CA LYS A 120 4.01 5.20 -1.76
C LYS A 120 3.86 5.42 -3.26
N LEU A 121 3.30 6.57 -3.61
CA LEU A 121 3.34 7.08 -4.97
C LEU A 121 4.50 8.07 -5.09
N ILE A 122 5.33 7.89 -6.11
CA ILE A 122 6.33 8.88 -6.48
C ILE A 122 5.74 9.73 -7.60
N LEU A 123 5.68 11.04 -7.38
CA LEU A 123 5.14 12.01 -8.32
C LEU A 123 6.26 12.89 -8.91
N ASP A 124 6.17 13.13 -10.21
CA ASP A 124 6.94 14.18 -10.90
C ASP A 124 5.98 15.06 -11.68
N LYS A 125 5.95 16.36 -11.37
CA LYS A 125 5.13 17.38 -12.04
C LYS A 125 3.66 16.97 -12.19
N GLY A 126 3.10 16.34 -11.16
CA GLY A 126 1.70 15.91 -11.13
C GLY A 126 1.42 14.59 -11.86
N LYS A 127 2.44 13.82 -12.24
CA LYS A 127 2.31 12.47 -12.79
C LYS A 127 2.85 11.44 -11.81
N CYS A 128 2.22 10.29 -11.71
CA CYS A 128 2.77 9.16 -10.97
C CYS A 128 3.85 8.46 -11.82
N VAL A 129 5.09 8.48 -11.38
CA VAL A 129 6.22 7.91 -12.14
C VAL A 129 6.68 6.55 -11.61
N ALA A 130 6.39 6.25 -10.34
CA ALA A 130 6.73 4.99 -9.72
C ALA A 130 5.85 4.73 -8.49
N THR A 131 5.88 3.48 -8.03
CA THR A 131 5.25 3.05 -6.77
C THR A 131 6.22 2.23 -5.94
N GLU A 132 6.17 2.42 -4.62
CA GLU A 132 6.90 1.62 -3.64
C GLU A 132 5.91 1.07 -2.61
N PHE A 133 6.25 -0.05 -1.99
CA PHE A 133 5.36 -0.81 -1.11
C PHE A 133 6.10 -1.23 0.14
N TYR A 134 5.42 -1.16 1.27
CA TYR A 134 6.03 -1.36 2.57
C TYR A 134 5.11 -2.18 3.48
N VAL A 135 5.71 -3.09 4.25
CA VAL A 135 5.04 -3.89 5.30
C VAL A 135 5.34 -3.31 6.70
N ASP A 136 6.38 -2.49 6.78
CA ASP A 136 6.74 -1.71 7.96
C ASP A 136 7.05 -0.28 7.53
N ILE A 137 6.49 0.69 8.26
CA ILE A 137 6.64 2.11 7.98
C ILE A 137 7.62 2.82 8.91
N LEU A 138 8.23 2.11 9.88
CA LEU A 138 9.08 2.72 10.92
C LEU A 138 10.21 3.60 10.38
N ASN A 139 10.72 3.30 9.17
CA ASN A 139 11.81 4.06 8.55
C ASN A 139 11.49 4.57 7.13
N VAL A 140 10.21 4.65 6.77
CA VAL A 140 9.80 5.07 5.42
C VAL A 140 9.70 6.59 5.35
N SER A 141 10.38 7.19 4.39
CA SER A 141 10.31 8.62 4.10
C SER A 141 9.44 8.90 2.88
N ALA A 142 8.50 9.82 3.05
CA ALA A 142 7.74 10.48 1.98
C ALA A 142 7.52 11.95 2.36
N ASP A 143 7.17 12.81 1.40
CA ASP A 143 6.90 14.22 1.67
C ASP A 143 5.56 14.40 2.40
N VAL A 144 4.57 13.59 2.03
CA VAL A 144 3.27 13.48 2.69
C VAL A 144 3.05 12.05 3.16
N ILE A 145 2.62 11.87 4.42
CA ILE A 145 2.26 10.57 4.98
C ILE A 145 0.85 10.65 5.56
N LEU A 146 -0.06 9.85 5.01
CA LEU A 146 -1.45 9.74 5.42
C LEU A 146 -1.68 8.35 6.02
N GLU A 147 -2.16 8.29 7.26
CA GLU A 147 -2.46 7.06 7.98
C GLU A 147 -3.95 6.98 8.33
N ALA A 148 -4.57 5.85 8.07
CA ALA A 148 -5.90 5.53 8.58
C ALA A 148 -6.01 4.02 8.85
N ARG A 149 -7.05 3.60 9.57
CA ARG A 149 -7.36 2.17 9.69
C ARG A 149 -7.69 1.61 8.32
N TYR A 150 -7.33 0.35 8.10
CA TYR A 150 -7.59 -0.37 6.87
C TYR A 150 -9.05 -0.27 6.45
N GLN A 151 -9.98 -0.51 7.38
CA GLN A 151 -11.42 -0.45 7.13
C GLN A 151 -11.91 0.93 6.71
N ASP A 152 -11.25 2.00 7.15
CA ASP A 152 -11.62 3.35 6.75
C ASP A 152 -11.10 3.67 5.35
N TRP A 153 -9.88 3.20 4.99
CA TRP A 153 -9.42 3.24 3.59
C TRP A 153 -10.33 2.47 2.65
N VAL A 154 -10.78 1.27 3.04
CA VAL A 154 -11.72 0.48 2.25
C VAL A 154 -13.02 1.26 2.01
N LYS A 155 -13.60 1.86 3.06
CA LYS A 155 -14.81 2.70 2.90
C LYS A 155 -14.57 3.89 1.96
N ILE A 156 -13.39 4.51 2.01
CA ILE A 156 -13.04 5.63 1.11
C ILE A 156 -12.96 5.14 -0.34
N ILE A 157 -12.23 4.05 -0.58
CA ILE A 157 -12.05 3.45 -1.92
C ILE A 157 -13.39 2.99 -2.49
N GLU A 158 -14.30 2.47 -1.66
CA GLU A 158 -15.64 2.08 -2.06
C GLU A 158 -16.61 3.27 -2.25
N GLY A 159 -16.20 4.49 -1.90
CA GLY A 159 -17.05 5.68 -1.91
C GLY A 159 -18.13 5.69 -0.81
N LYS A 160 -17.99 4.83 0.22
CA LYS A 160 -18.86 4.80 1.41
C LYS A 160 -18.45 5.81 2.47
N LEU A 161 -17.24 6.36 2.38
CA LEU A 161 -16.73 7.43 3.22
C LEU A 161 -16.07 8.49 2.32
N ASP A 162 -16.52 9.74 2.42
CA ASP A 162 -15.93 10.83 1.64
C ASP A 162 -14.49 11.12 2.11
N ALA A 163 -13.54 11.20 1.17
CA ALA A 163 -12.13 11.39 1.47
C ALA A 163 -11.83 12.75 2.12
N SER A 164 -12.57 13.80 1.73
CA SER A 164 -12.39 15.14 2.29
C SER A 164 -12.90 15.20 3.72
N LEU A 165 -14.08 14.61 3.99
CA LEU A 165 -14.62 14.50 5.35
C LEU A 165 -13.74 13.61 6.24
N ALA A 166 -13.20 12.51 5.70
CA ALA A 166 -12.30 11.65 6.45
C ALA A 166 -10.99 12.38 6.83
N LEU A 167 -10.44 13.20 5.93
CA LEU A 167 -9.25 14.01 6.20
C LEU A 167 -9.53 15.13 7.21
N LEU A 168 -10.56 15.95 6.97
CA LEU A 168 -10.91 17.09 7.82
C LEU A 168 -11.41 16.63 9.20
N GLY A 169 -12.12 15.50 9.25
CA GLY A 169 -12.62 14.89 10.48
C GLY A 169 -11.58 14.08 11.26
N GLY A 170 -10.33 14.00 10.79
CA GLY A 170 -9.23 13.33 11.49
C GLY A 170 -9.26 11.81 11.47
N ILE A 171 -10.13 11.20 10.65
CA ILE A 171 -10.10 9.75 10.37
C ILE A 171 -8.80 9.40 9.63
N ILE A 172 -8.46 10.22 8.62
CA ILE A 172 -7.13 10.19 7.99
C ILE A 172 -6.22 11.10 8.81
N LYS A 173 -5.23 10.52 9.46
CA LYS A 173 -4.20 11.21 10.22
C LYS A 173 -3.06 11.63 9.29
N ILE A 174 -2.68 12.89 9.35
CA ILE A 174 -1.49 13.41 8.65
C ILE A 174 -0.29 13.19 9.58
N LYS A 175 0.59 12.23 9.26
CA LYS A 175 1.83 11.97 10.01
C LYS A 175 2.97 12.87 9.56
N LYS A 176 2.96 13.27 8.29
CA LYS A 176 3.89 14.22 7.70
C LYS A 176 3.20 15.01 6.59
N GLY A 177 3.53 16.29 6.48
CA GLY A 177 2.79 17.28 5.67
C GLY A 177 1.91 18.17 6.54
N SER A 178 1.10 19.03 5.92
CA SER A 178 0.18 19.92 6.64
C SER A 178 -1.22 19.90 6.05
N LEU A 179 -2.24 20.01 6.92
CA LEU A 179 -3.63 20.08 6.48
C LEU A 179 -3.89 21.31 5.60
N SER A 180 -3.21 22.43 5.87
CA SER A 180 -3.34 23.66 5.08
C SER A 180 -2.78 23.51 3.66
N GLU A 181 -1.71 22.73 3.49
CA GLU A 181 -1.18 22.40 2.18
C GLU A 181 -2.08 21.41 1.44
N LEU A 182 -2.49 20.32 2.09
CA LEU A 182 -3.36 19.31 1.50
C LEU A 182 -4.74 19.86 1.15
N GLY A 183 -5.28 20.76 1.97
CA GLY A 183 -6.57 21.41 1.73
C GLY A 183 -6.61 22.22 0.43
N LYS A 184 -5.47 22.75 -0.04
CA LYS A 184 -5.37 23.41 -1.36
C LYS A 184 -5.59 22.44 -2.52
N TYR A 185 -5.43 21.15 -2.29
CA TYR A 185 -5.55 20.08 -3.27
C TYR A 185 -6.75 19.16 -2.98
N THR A 186 -7.77 19.63 -2.25
CA THR A 186 -8.96 18.83 -1.91
C THR A 186 -9.63 18.21 -3.14
N ASN A 187 -9.74 18.95 -4.26
CA ASN A 187 -10.24 18.39 -5.51
C ASN A 187 -9.36 17.24 -6.03
N THR A 188 -8.04 17.37 -5.93
CA THR A 188 -7.11 16.29 -6.30
C THR A 188 -7.25 15.09 -5.38
N ALA A 189 -7.50 15.30 -4.07
CA ALA A 189 -7.78 14.22 -3.13
C ALA A 189 -9.08 13.47 -3.48
N LEU A 190 -10.14 14.19 -3.88
CA LEU A 190 -11.37 13.57 -4.40
C LEU A 190 -11.11 12.79 -5.69
N ILE A 191 -10.25 13.29 -6.58
CA ILE A 191 -9.85 12.58 -7.79
C ILE A 191 -9.05 11.32 -7.45
N PHE A 192 -8.13 11.36 -6.49
CA PHE A 192 -7.43 10.16 -5.99
C PHE A 192 -8.44 9.10 -5.53
N ALA A 193 -9.42 9.47 -4.72
CA ALA A 193 -10.46 8.55 -4.25
C ALA A 193 -11.34 8.02 -5.40
N ASP A 194 -11.73 8.87 -6.35
CA ASP A 194 -12.52 8.46 -7.52
C ASP A 194 -11.76 7.50 -8.44
N VAL A 195 -10.47 7.76 -8.68
CA VAL A 195 -9.60 6.86 -9.44
C VAL A 195 -9.42 5.54 -8.70
N ALA A 196 -9.18 5.58 -7.39
CA ALA A 196 -9.06 4.38 -6.56
C ALA A 196 -10.33 3.52 -6.61
N ARG A 197 -11.52 4.15 -6.61
CA ARG A 197 -12.82 3.50 -6.72
C ARG A 197 -13.05 2.81 -8.07
N LYS A 198 -12.53 3.39 -9.15
CA LYS A 198 -12.68 2.85 -10.51
C LYS A 198 -11.78 1.65 -10.76
N ILE A 199 -10.71 1.52 -9.99
CA ILE A 199 -9.88 0.31 -9.97
C ILE A 199 -10.68 -0.74 -9.22
N ASN A 200 -11.02 -1.82 -9.93
CA ASN A 200 -12.03 -2.81 -9.58
C ASN A 200 -11.68 -3.56 -8.26
N ALA A 201 -11.82 -2.89 -7.13
CA ALA A 201 -11.45 -3.35 -5.80
C ALA A 201 -12.71 -3.84 -5.06
N ARG A 202 -12.95 -5.16 -5.06
CA ARG A 202 -13.71 -5.79 -3.98
C ARG A 202 -12.74 -6.59 -3.12
N ILE A 203 -12.61 -6.17 -1.87
CA ILE A 203 -11.84 -6.85 -0.84
C ILE A 203 -12.85 -7.67 -0.03
N GLN A 204 -12.59 -8.97 0.13
CA GLN A 204 -13.47 -9.89 0.87
C GLN A 204 -13.71 -9.36 2.29
N VAL A 205 -15.00 -9.32 2.68
CA VAL A 205 -15.46 -9.26 4.07
C VAL A 205 -15.20 -10.61 4.71
#